data_AF-A0A971C7K5-F1
#
_entry.id   AF-A0A971C7K5-F1
#
_cell.length_a   1.000
_cell.length_b   1.000
_cell.length_c   1.000
_cell.angle_alpha   90.00
_cell.angle_beta   90.00
_cell.angle_gamma   90.00
#
_symmetry.space_group_name_H-M   'P 1'
#
loop_
_entity.id
_entity.type
_entity.pdbx_description
1 polymer ?
#
loop_
_entity_poly.entity_id
_entity_poly.type
_entity_poly.pdbx_seq_one_letter_code
_entity_poly.pdbx_strand_id
1 'polypeptide(L)'
;MSRNAVIKGTGYVLIHGPDFVIHNGTTQTTERTVNPNSEYLTVLPEHIRSYEQAVSYPPNQVYIGNLTPEDLAGYEFPWYDKEVPGAGRYGTLGEIMPQDEFLGLVQICDVFDLVFLDREFVSTIKDKLAAHPLLDESILARLKEGVDHSEIERFVNEEHAEPLYHQGKLIGYVKRAHDLDVSLTAHVLLENLVYKASGVLSLLHLVKSSGVAKEDIDYVIDCSEEACGDMNQRGGGNFAKAEAEIAGLINATGSDTRGFCAAPTHALIEAAALVKSGTFKNVVVFAGGTTAKLGMNGKDHVKKGLPILEDVMGG
;
A
#
# COMPACT_ATOMS: atom_id res chain seq x y z
N MET A 1 -11.44 -25.29 28.47
CA MET A 1 -12.34 -24.52 27.60
C MET A 1 -11.96 -24.80 26.16
N SER A 2 -12.90 -25.09 25.27
CA SER A 2 -12.58 -25.22 23.84
C SER A 2 -12.09 -23.86 23.33
N ARG A 3 -10.83 -23.77 22.89
CA ARG A 3 -10.33 -22.59 22.17
C ARG A 3 -10.92 -22.62 20.77
N ASN A 4 -12.04 -21.94 20.55
CA ASN A 4 -12.56 -21.77 19.20
C ASN A 4 -11.91 -20.52 18.60
N ALA A 5 -11.49 -20.61 17.34
CA ALA A 5 -11.06 -19.45 16.59
C ALA A 5 -12.28 -18.57 16.31
N VAL A 6 -12.17 -17.28 16.62
CA VAL A 6 -13.21 -16.27 16.40
C VAL A 6 -12.56 -15.03 15.81
N ILE A 7 -13.26 -14.37 14.88
CA ILE A 7 -12.82 -13.09 14.32
C ILE A 7 -13.13 -12.01 15.36
N LYS A 8 -12.12 -11.19 15.70
CA LYS A 8 -12.23 -10.12 16.71
C LYS A 8 -12.38 -8.73 16.10
N GLY A 9 -11.90 -8.54 14.88
CA GLY A 9 -11.94 -7.28 14.15
C GLY A 9 -11.43 -7.47 12.73
N THR A 10 -11.65 -6.45 11.91
CA THR A 10 -11.23 -6.38 10.51
C THR A 10 -10.86 -4.93 10.20
N GLY A 11 -9.79 -4.72 9.44
CA GLY A 11 -9.37 -3.40 8.95
C GLY A 11 -9.27 -3.43 7.43
N TYR A 12 -9.60 -2.32 6.78
CA TYR A 12 -9.60 -2.21 5.31
C TYR A 12 -9.09 -0.82 4.90
N VAL A 13 -8.04 -0.78 4.08
CA VAL A 13 -7.45 0.48 3.62
C VAL A 13 -7.36 0.55 2.11
N LEU A 14 -7.52 1.75 1.57
CA LEU A 14 -7.22 2.06 0.18
C LEU A 14 -6.18 3.17 0.17
N ILE A 15 -5.18 3.05 -0.70
CA ILE A 15 -4.19 4.09 -0.92
C ILE A 15 -4.36 4.61 -2.34
N HIS A 16 -4.80 5.86 -2.48
CA HIS A 16 -4.92 6.48 -3.79
C HIS A 16 -3.53 6.88 -4.31
N GLY A 17 -3.09 6.24 -5.39
CA GLY A 17 -1.74 6.35 -5.94
C GLY A 17 -1.70 6.74 -7.42
N PRO A 18 -2.23 7.92 -7.81
CA PRO A 18 -2.34 8.35 -9.20
C PRO A 18 -1.01 8.35 -9.98
N ASP A 19 0.08 8.83 -9.38
CA ASP A 19 1.39 8.82 -10.07
C ASP A 19 2.00 7.41 -10.09
N PHE A 20 1.72 6.57 -9.09
CA PHE A 20 2.13 5.16 -9.12
C PHE A 20 1.48 4.41 -10.29
N VAL A 21 0.23 4.74 -10.67
CA VAL A 21 -0.40 4.21 -11.90
C VAL A 21 0.44 4.55 -13.13
N ILE A 22 0.86 5.81 -13.25
CA ILE A 22 1.55 6.32 -14.45
C ILE A 22 2.97 5.74 -14.57
N HIS A 23 3.66 5.63 -13.45
CA HIS A 23 5.09 5.36 -13.42
C HIS A 23 5.45 3.92 -13.03
N ASN A 24 4.63 3.22 -12.25
CA ASN A 24 5.03 1.96 -11.60
C ASN A 24 4.08 0.79 -11.86
N GLY A 25 2.89 1.00 -12.42
CA GLY A 25 2.01 -0.08 -12.88
C GLY A 25 2.65 -0.92 -13.99
N THR A 26 2.56 -2.26 -13.89
CA THR A 26 3.25 -3.17 -14.84
C THR A 26 2.82 -2.94 -16.29
N THR A 27 1.54 -2.62 -16.52
CA THR A 27 1.02 -2.32 -17.87
C THR A 27 1.70 -1.07 -18.45
N GLN A 28 1.91 -0.04 -17.64
CA GLN A 28 2.47 1.25 -18.02
C GLN A 28 3.98 1.15 -18.21
N THR A 29 4.69 0.50 -17.28
CA THR A 29 6.14 0.29 -17.39
C THR A 29 6.50 -0.60 -18.57
N THR A 30 5.74 -1.67 -18.80
CA THR A 30 5.91 -2.54 -19.97
C THR A 30 5.64 -1.76 -21.26
N GLU A 31 4.52 -1.04 -21.35
CA GLU A 31 4.20 -0.23 -22.53
C GLU A 31 5.30 0.80 -22.81
N ARG A 32 5.82 1.48 -21.79
CA ARG A 32 6.87 2.49 -21.94
C ARG A 32 8.17 1.88 -22.48
N THR A 33 8.47 0.65 -22.07
CA THR A 33 9.65 -0.09 -22.53
C THR A 33 9.51 -0.53 -23.99
N VAL A 34 8.35 -1.06 -24.39
CA VAL A 34 8.15 -1.61 -25.75
C VAL A 34 7.72 -0.55 -26.77
N ASN A 35 7.06 0.52 -26.32
CA ASN A 35 6.52 1.59 -27.15
C ASN A 35 6.61 2.96 -26.44
N PRO A 36 7.80 3.58 -26.39
CA PRO A 36 8.01 4.84 -25.66
C PRO A 36 7.13 6.02 -26.10
N ASN A 37 6.66 6.00 -27.36
CA ASN A 37 5.78 7.03 -27.95
C ASN A 37 4.30 6.59 -27.97
N SER A 38 3.91 5.71 -27.06
CA SER A 38 2.55 5.19 -26.97
C SER A 38 1.51 6.29 -26.76
N GLU A 39 0.54 6.38 -27.68
CA GLU A 39 -0.61 7.28 -27.56
C GLU A 39 -1.36 7.04 -26.23
N TYR A 40 -1.46 5.77 -25.80
CA TYR A 40 -2.05 5.41 -24.52
C TYR A 40 -1.34 6.09 -23.33
N LEU A 41 -0.01 6.08 -23.31
CA LEU A 41 0.75 6.71 -22.21
C LEU A 41 0.63 8.24 -22.24
N THR A 42 0.44 8.84 -23.41
CA THR A 42 0.22 10.29 -23.55
C THR A 42 -1.13 10.72 -22.99
N VAL A 43 -2.20 9.95 -23.27
CA VAL A 43 -3.57 10.31 -22.83
C VAL A 43 -3.90 9.81 -21.42
N LEU A 44 -3.19 8.79 -20.90
CA LEU A 44 -3.43 8.18 -19.59
C LEU A 44 -3.62 9.20 -18.45
N PRO A 45 -2.80 10.28 -18.31
CA PRO A 45 -2.97 11.26 -17.24
C PRO A 45 -4.36 11.94 -17.22
N GLU A 46 -5.02 12.07 -18.38
CA GLU A 46 -6.36 12.66 -18.50
C GLU A 46 -7.47 11.75 -17.94
N HIS A 47 -7.16 10.47 -17.70
CA HIS A 47 -8.08 9.47 -17.17
C HIS A 47 -7.86 9.17 -15.68
N ILE A 48 -6.86 9.79 -15.05
CA ILE A 48 -6.57 9.61 -13.63
C ILE A 48 -7.56 10.42 -12.79
N ARG A 49 -8.12 9.80 -11.75
CA ARG A 49 -9.05 10.47 -10.85
C ARG A 49 -8.31 11.39 -9.89
N SER A 50 -8.98 12.46 -9.48
CA SER A 50 -8.59 13.23 -8.30
C SER A 50 -8.79 12.40 -7.03
N TYR A 51 -8.13 12.81 -5.95
CA TYR A 51 -8.31 12.17 -4.63
C TYR A 51 -9.77 12.26 -4.17
N GLU A 52 -10.44 13.40 -4.42
CA GLU A 52 -11.83 13.63 -4.07
C GLU A 52 -12.78 12.67 -4.82
N GLN A 53 -12.50 12.38 -6.10
CA GLN A 53 -13.25 11.39 -6.88
C GLN A 53 -13.00 9.97 -6.39
N ALA A 54 -11.76 9.62 -6.01
CA ALA A 54 -11.46 8.32 -5.41
C ALA A 54 -12.16 8.14 -4.05
N VAL A 55 -12.20 9.19 -3.23
CA VAL A 55 -12.90 9.19 -1.93
C VAL A 55 -14.40 9.06 -2.11
N SER A 56 -15.00 9.83 -3.02
CA SER A 56 -16.45 9.85 -3.21
C SER A 56 -16.99 8.66 -4.00
N TYR A 57 -16.14 7.80 -4.57
CA TYR A 57 -16.58 6.63 -5.32
C TYR A 57 -17.35 5.62 -4.42
N PRO A 58 -18.62 5.28 -4.72
CA PRO A 58 -19.44 4.47 -3.81
C PRO A 58 -18.83 3.11 -3.42
N PRO A 59 -18.23 2.33 -4.33
CA PRO A 59 -17.55 1.09 -3.94
C PRO A 59 -16.38 1.28 -2.97
N ASN A 60 -15.64 2.40 -3.06
CA ASN A 60 -14.57 2.70 -2.11
C ASN A 60 -15.14 3.01 -0.72
N GLN A 61 -16.28 3.71 -0.65
CA GLN A 61 -16.97 3.98 0.61
C GLN A 61 -17.59 2.71 1.24
N VAL A 62 -18.00 1.74 0.43
CA VAL A 62 -18.36 0.40 0.92
C VAL A 62 -17.13 -0.31 1.50
N TYR A 63 -15.99 -0.27 0.80
CA TYR A 63 -14.76 -0.95 1.22
C TYR A 63 -14.28 -0.49 2.61
N ILE A 64 -14.32 0.81 2.90
CA ILE A 64 -13.94 1.36 4.21
C ILE A 64 -15.09 1.36 5.24
N GLY A 65 -16.25 0.80 4.90
CA GLY A 65 -17.36 0.58 5.83
C GLY A 65 -18.22 1.81 6.15
N ASN A 66 -18.32 2.78 5.23
CA ASN A 66 -19.27 3.90 5.35
C ASN A 66 -20.62 3.61 4.70
N LEU A 67 -20.63 2.71 3.71
CA LEU A 67 -21.83 2.17 3.07
C LEU A 67 -21.81 0.64 3.17
N THR A 68 -22.97 0.00 3.02
CA THR A 68 -23.04 -1.45 2.83
C THR A 68 -23.12 -1.82 1.35
N PRO A 69 -22.80 -3.07 0.96
CA PRO A 69 -22.98 -3.52 -0.42
C PRO A 69 -24.41 -3.33 -0.94
N GLU A 70 -25.43 -3.45 -0.08
CA GLU A 70 -26.83 -3.23 -0.43
C GLU A 70 -27.13 -1.77 -0.81
N ASP A 71 -26.43 -0.80 -0.22
CA ASP A 71 -26.60 0.62 -0.55
C ASP A 71 -26.23 0.93 -2.01
N LEU A 72 -25.34 0.12 -2.61
CA LEU A 72 -24.97 0.27 -4.02
C LEU A 72 -26.14 0.05 -4.98
N ALA A 73 -27.18 -0.68 -4.57
CA ALA A 73 -28.40 -0.85 -5.36
C ALA A 73 -29.18 0.47 -5.53
N GLY A 74 -28.91 1.47 -4.69
CA GLY A 74 -29.47 2.82 -4.81
C GLY A 74 -28.77 3.69 -5.88
N TYR A 75 -27.61 3.26 -6.39
CA TYR A 75 -26.88 3.95 -7.45
C TYR A 75 -27.13 3.28 -8.79
N GLU A 76 -27.50 4.08 -9.80
CA GLU A 76 -27.63 3.59 -11.17
C GLU A 76 -26.27 3.05 -11.67
N PHE A 77 -26.27 1.81 -12.17
CA PHE A 77 -25.08 1.20 -12.78
C PHE A 77 -24.90 1.71 -14.22
N PRO A 78 -23.67 2.00 -14.67
CA PRO A 78 -22.37 1.81 -13.99
C PRO A 78 -22.06 2.90 -12.96
N TRP A 79 -21.18 2.59 -12.00
CA TRP A 79 -20.91 3.48 -10.87
C TRP A 79 -19.75 4.47 -11.07
N TYR A 80 -18.96 4.35 -12.15
CA TYR A 80 -17.70 5.09 -12.31
C TYR A 80 -17.88 6.62 -12.39
N ASP A 81 -19.10 7.09 -12.65
CA ASP A 81 -19.50 8.49 -12.76
C ASP A 81 -20.38 8.94 -11.57
N LYS A 82 -20.49 8.10 -10.52
CA LYS A 82 -21.32 8.37 -9.34
C LYS A 82 -20.45 8.76 -8.16
N GLU A 83 -21.01 9.61 -7.31
CA GLU A 83 -20.36 10.13 -6.11
C GLU A 83 -21.29 10.01 -4.90
N VAL A 84 -20.72 9.68 -3.75
CA VAL A 84 -21.38 9.71 -2.44
C VAL A 84 -21.27 11.13 -1.89
N PRO A 85 -22.39 11.87 -1.73
CA PRO A 85 -22.35 13.23 -1.21
C PRO A 85 -21.78 13.29 0.21
N GLY A 86 -20.79 14.16 0.44
CA GLY A 86 -20.16 14.32 1.75
C GLY A 86 -19.27 13.15 2.19
N ALA A 87 -18.84 12.30 1.25
CA ALA A 87 -17.89 11.21 1.53
C ALA A 87 -16.62 11.73 2.22
N GLY A 88 -16.13 10.93 3.18
CA GLY A 88 -14.92 11.23 3.94
C GLY A 88 -13.82 10.21 3.70
N ARG A 89 -12.58 10.59 4.04
CA ARG A 89 -11.41 9.71 3.98
C ARG A 89 -11.47 8.55 4.96
N TYR A 90 -12.17 8.71 6.09
CA TYR A 90 -12.25 7.70 7.15
C TYR A 90 -13.61 7.01 7.14
N GLY A 91 -13.60 5.72 7.44
CA GLY A 91 -14.79 4.93 7.69
C GLY A 91 -14.66 4.01 8.90
N THR A 92 -15.70 3.22 9.15
CA THR A 92 -15.74 2.34 10.34
C THR A 92 -14.68 1.23 10.29
N LEU A 93 -14.26 0.84 9.09
CA LEU A 93 -13.30 -0.24 8.86
C LEU A 93 -11.89 0.23 8.52
N GLY A 94 -11.72 1.47 8.05
CA GLY A 94 -10.40 2.04 7.83
C GLY A 94 -10.41 3.36 7.08
N GLU A 95 -9.56 3.51 6.06
CA GLU A 95 -9.38 4.81 5.37
C GLU A 95 -9.03 4.71 3.89
N ILE A 96 -9.18 5.85 3.20
CA ILE A 96 -8.61 6.12 1.87
C ILE A 96 -7.49 7.14 2.05
N MET A 97 -6.23 6.71 2.06
CA MET A 97 -5.05 7.55 2.26
C MET A 97 -4.62 8.22 0.93
N PRO A 98 -4.30 9.54 0.92
CA PRO A 98 -3.77 10.21 -0.27
C PRO A 98 -2.29 9.87 -0.51
N GLN A 99 -1.84 9.98 -1.76
CA GLN A 99 -0.49 9.59 -2.17
C GLN A 99 0.63 10.35 -1.44
N ASP A 100 0.43 11.62 -1.11
CA ASP A 100 1.44 12.44 -0.47
C ASP A 100 1.76 11.95 0.95
N GLU A 101 0.74 11.71 1.76
CA GLU A 101 0.88 11.05 3.07
C GLU A 101 1.50 9.67 2.91
N PHE A 102 1.06 8.89 1.91
CA PHE A 102 1.56 7.54 1.70
C PHE A 102 3.04 7.49 1.31
N LEU A 103 3.54 8.43 0.51
CA LEU A 103 4.97 8.54 0.19
C LEU A 103 5.81 8.78 1.46
N GLY A 104 5.29 9.57 2.40
CA GLY A 104 5.90 9.72 3.73
C GLY A 104 5.88 8.42 4.53
N LEU A 105 4.78 7.66 4.48
CA LEU A 105 4.69 6.34 5.12
C LEU A 105 5.67 5.34 4.51
N VAL A 106 5.88 5.36 3.19
CA VAL A 106 6.90 4.56 2.50
C VAL A 106 8.30 4.87 3.04
N GLN A 107 8.64 6.16 3.22
CA GLN A 107 9.92 6.54 3.85
C GLN A 107 9.99 6.12 5.32
N ILE A 108 8.90 6.24 6.08
CA ILE A 108 8.82 5.78 7.48
C ILE A 108 9.05 4.27 7.58
N CYS A 109 8.59 3.47 6.62
CA CYS A 109 8.73 2.02 6.63
C CYS A 109 10.10 1.53 6.16
N ASP A 110 10.90 2.39 5.55
CA ASP A 110 12.27 2.10 5.13
C ASP A 110 13.21 1.98 6.34
N VAL A 111 13.88 0.83 6.45
CA VAL A 111 14.86 0.54 7.51
C VAL A 111 16.28 0.45 6.94
N PHE A 112 16.42 0.51 5.61
CA PHE A 112 17.67 0.27 4.90
C PHE A 112 18.23 1.52 4.23
N ASP A 113 17.64 2.69 4.49
CA ASP A 113 18.05 3.98 3.91
C ASP A 113 18.06 3.95 2.37
N LEU A 114 16.94 3.52 1.81
CA LEU A 114 16.68 3.41 0.38
C LEU A 114 15.78 4.51 -0.16
N VAL A 115 14.90 5.09 0.66
CA VAL A 115 13.90 6.08 0.23
C VAL A 115 14.33 7.48 0.62
N PHE A 116 14.46 8.34 -0.38
CA PHE A 116 14.83 9.74 -0.20
C PHE A 116 13.78 10.62 -0.86
N LEU A 117 13.22 11.54 -0.07
CA LEU A 117 12.20 12.50 -0.50
C LEU A 117 12.78 13.91 -0.46
N ASP A 118 12.24 14.79 -1.30
CA ASP A 118 12.58 16.20 -1.35
C ASP A 118 12.25 16.87 0.00
N ARG A 119 13.19 17.66 0.53
CA ARG A 119 13.02 18.35 1.82
C ARG A 119 11.79 19.25 1.87
N GLU A 120 11.52 19.98 0.78
CA GLU A 120 10.32 20.83 0.72
C GLU A 120 9.06 19.96 0.73
N PHE A 121 9.05 18.86 -0.04
CA PHE A 121 7.93 17.92 -0.03
C PHE A 121 7.67 17.33 1.36
N VAL A 122 8.70 16.84 2.05
CA VAL A 122 8.60 16.32 3.43
C VAL A 122 7.97 17.36 4.36
N SER A 123 8.39 18.63 4.26
CA SER A 123 7.83 19.71 5.08
C SER A 123 6.33 19.90 4.90
N THR A 124 5.78 19.60 3.71
CA THR A 124 4.34 19.72 3.43
C THR A 124 3.50 18.57 3.98
N ILE A 125 4.09 17.39 4.18
CA ILE A 125 3.38 16.19 4.65
C ILE A 125 3.59 15.91 6.14
N LYS A 126 4.62 16.50 6.76
CA LYS A 126 4.96 16.27 8.18
C LYS A 126 3.78 16.53 9.12
N ASP A 127 3.13 17.68 8.97
CA ASP A 127 1.97 18.04 9.80
C ASP A 127 0.73 17.19 9.49
N LYS A 128 0.57 16.76 8.22
CA LYS A 128 -0.52 15.85 7.82
C LYS A 128 -0.37 14.48 8.47
N LEU A 129 0.84 13.93 8.44
CA LEU A 129 1.18 12.66 9.09
C LEU A 129 1.06 12.76 10.61
N ALA A 130 1.50 13.88 11.21
CA ALA A 130 1.35 14.11 12.64
C ALA A 130 -0.12 14.23 13.08
N ALA A 131 -1.01 14.71 12.21
CA ALA A 131 -2.45 14.74 12.44
C ALA A 131 -3.13 13.37 12.24
N HIS A 132 -2.42 12.38 11.69
CA HIS A 132 -2.98 11.07 11.43
C HIS A 132 -3.28 10.33 12.74
N PRO A 133 -4.52 9.85 12.97
CA PRO A 133 -4.94 9.33 14.28
C PRO A 133 -4.26 8.02 14.70
N LEU A 134 -3.51 7.37 13.80
CA LEU A 134 -2.87 6.08 14.04
C LEU A 134 -1.35 6.10 13.90
N LEU A 135 -0.76 7.22 13.47
CA LEU A 135 0.70 7.35 13.44
C LEU A 135 1.14 7.98 14.75
N ASP A 136 1.56 7.14 15.69
CA ASP A 136 2.09 7.60 16.98
C ASP A 136 3.50 8.19 16.84
N GLU A 137 4.00 8.80 17.92
CA GLU A 137 5.33 9.44 17.93
C GLU A 137 6.46 8.46 17.56
N SER A 138 6.33 7.17 17.91
CA SER A 138 7.35 6.17 17.59
C SER A 138 7.45 5.90 16.09
N ILE A 139 6.32 5.95 15.38
CA ILE A 139 6.26 5.81 13.93
C ILE A 139 6.72 7.11 13.26
N LEU A 140 6.23 8.26 13.73
CA LEU A 140 6.57 9.57 13.17
C LEU A 140 8.05 9.93 13.31
N ALA A 141 8.71 9.47 14.38
CA ALA A 141 10.15 9.65 14.58
C ALA A 141 11.03 9.00 13.50
N ARG A 142 10.46 8.10 12.67
CA ARG A 142 11.16 7.46 11.54
C ARG A 142 11.13 8.31 10.27
N LEU A 143 10.29 9.34 10.20
CA LEU A 143 10.24 10.25 9.06
C LEU A 143 11.55 11.06 8.99
N LYS A 144 12.21 11.07 7.83
CA LYS A 144 13.49 11.77 7.63
C LYS A 144 13.21 13.17 7.11
N GLU A 145 14.13 14.11 7.35
CA GLU A 145 13.96 15.52 6.96
C GLU A 145 13.98 15.76 5.43
N GLY A 146 14.40 14.77 4.64
CA GLY A 146 14.52 14.87 3.18
C GLY A 146 15.84 15.46 2.69
N VAL A 147 16.06 15.38 1.37
CA VAL A 147 17.30 15.77 0.68
C VAL A 147 17.08 16.97 -0.24
N ASP A 148 18.17 17.56 -0.74
CA ASP A 148 18.10 18.65 -1.71
C ASP A 148 17.64 18.13 -3.08
N HIS A 149 16.83 18.91 -3.80
CA HIS A 149 16.27 18.49 -5.10
C HIS A 149 17.34 18.06 -6.11
N SER A 150 18.49 18.75 -6.14
CA SER A 150 19.61 18.40 -7.03
C SER A 150 20.19 17.01 -6.75
N GLU A 151 20.09 16.51 -5.52
CA GLU A 151 20.49 15.15 -5.19
C GLU A 151 19.53 14.14 -5.84
N ILE A 152 18.23 14.41 -5.80
CA ILE A 152 17.20 13.57 -6.43
C ILE A 152 17.45 13.48 -7.94
N GLU A 153 17.66 14.62 -8.61
CA GLU A 153 17.97 14.64 -10.05
C GLU A 153 19.23 13.84 -10.36
N ARG A 154 20.28 13.96 -9.54
CA ARG A 154 21.54 13.20 -9.73
C ARG A 154 21.31 11.71 -9.62
N PHE A 155 20.62 11.23 -8.56
CA PHE A 155 20.41 9.79 -8.37
C PHE A 155 19.53 9.16 -9.44
N VAL A 156 18.50 9.88 -9.90
CA VAL A 156 17.61 9.40 -10.96
C VAL A 156 18.33 9.35 -12.31
N ASN A 157 19.12 10.37 -12.65
CA ASN A 157 19.77 10.46 -13.96
C ASN A 157 21.07 9.66 -14.05
N GLU A 158 21.81 9.51 -12.95
CA GLU A 158 23.19 8.98 -12.97
C GLU A 158 23.36 7.67 -12.21
N GLU A 159 22.48 7.34 -11.24
CA GLU A 159 22.69 6.24 -10.29
C GLU A 159 21.63 5.13 -10.38
N HIS A 160 20.85 5.11 -11.47
CA HIS A 160 19.79 4.11 -11.72
C HIS A 160 18.77 3.98 -10.58
N ALA A 161 18.48 5.09 -9.87
CA ALA A 161 17.44 5.12 -8.87
C ALA A 161 16.04 5.13 -9.53
N GLU A 162 15.06 4.55 -8.84
CA GLU A 162 13.67 4.58 -9.28
C GLU A 162 13.05 5.93 -8.86
N PRO A 163 12.57 6.76 -9.78
CA PRO A 163 12.03 8.07 -9.45
C PRO A 163 10.64 7.97 -8.78
N LEU A 164 10.39 8.86 -7.81
CA LEU A 164 9.10 9.00 -7.13
C LEU A 164 8.44 10.32 -7.53
N TYR A 165 7.16 10.25 -7.88
CA TYR A 165 6.40 11.39 -8.35
C TYR A 165 5.20 11.71 -7.46
N HIS A 166 4.87 12.99 -7.37
CA HIS A 166 3.61 13.46 -6.83
C HIS A 166 3.09 14.64 -7.65
N GLN A 167 1.86 14.52 -8.16
CA GLN A 167 1.24 15.51 -9.06
C GLN A 167 2.14 15.81 -10.28
N GLY A 168 2.73 14.76 -10.85
CA GLY A 168 3.65 14.86 -11.99
C GLY A 168 5.01 15.49 -11.70
N LYS A 169 5.31 15.85 -10.44
CA LYS A 169 6.62 16.41 -10.05
C LYS A 169 7.50 15.31 -9.47
N LEU A 170 8.79 15.32 -9.84
CA LEU A 170 9.79 14.47 -9.21
C LEU A 170 10.00 14.94 -7.76
N ILE A 171 9.67 14.09 -6.79
CA ILE A 171 9.72 14.44 -5.36
C ILE A 171 10.64 13.53 -4.55
N GLY A 172 11.29 12.56 -5.19
CA GLY A 172 12.13 11.62 -4.49
C GLY A 172 12.62 10.48 -5.37
N TYR A 173 13.28 9.53 -4.75
CA TYR A 173 13.74 8.31 -5.41
C TYR A 173 13.89 7.14 -4.42
N VAL A 174 13.92 5.94 -4.99
CA VAL A 174 14.33 4.71 -4.29
C VAL A 174 15.65 4.22 -4.88
N LYS A 175 16.62 3.93 -4.01
CA LYS A 175 17.91 3.36 -4.42
C LYS A 175 17.80 1.86 -4.66
N ARG A 176 18.62 1.34 -5.57
CA ARG A 176 18.93 -0.09 -5.57
C ARG A 176 19.72 -0.46 -4.30
N ALA A 177 19.49 -1.65 -3.76
CA ALA A 177 20.24 -2.14 -2.60
C ALA A 177 21.44 -3.02 -3.00
N HIS A 178 21.54 -3.39 -4.29
CA HIS A 178 22.68 -4.14 -4.81
C HIS A 178 22.88 -3.87 -6.31
N ASP A 179 24.13 -3.87 -6.77
CA ASP A 179 24.46 -3.52 -8.16
C ASP A 179 24.11 -4.62 -9.17
N LEU A 180 24.11 -5.88 -8.72
CA LEU A 180 23.94 -7.06 -9.59
C LEU A 180 22.69 -7.88 -9.27
N ASP A 181 22.03 -7.62 -8.13
CA ASP A 181 20.91 -8.45 -7.73
C ASP A 181 19.65 -7.93 -8.39
N VAL A 182 19.11 -8.72 -9.32
CA VAL A 182 17.85 -8.38 -9.99
C VAL A 182 16.67 -8.27 -9.02
N SER A 183 16.75 -8.96 -7.88
CA SER A 183 15.75 -8.94 -6.80
C SER A 183 15.89 -7.72 -5.89
N LEU A 184 16.98 -6.94 -6.01
CA LEU A 184 17.25 -5.74 -5.23
C LEU A 184 17.48 -4.50 -6.13
N THR A 185 16.89 -4.52 -7.31
CA THR A 185 16.80 -3.34 -8.18
C THR A 185 15.92 -2.27 -7.53
N ALA A 186 16.11 -1.00 -7.91
CA ALA A 186 15.34 0.10 -7.35
C ALA A 186 13.82 -0.06 -7.55
N HIS A 187 13.40 -0.57 -8.72
CA HIS A 187 12.01 -0.89 -9.03
C HIS A 187 11.43 -1.96 -8.08
N VAL A 188 12.11 -3.10 -7.91
CA VAL A 188 11.64 -4.18 -7.01
C VAL A 188 11.61 -3.71 -5.55
N LEU A 189 12.58 -2.88 -5.14
CA LEU A 189 12.60 -2.31 -3.80
C LEU A 189 11.46 -1.32 -3.58
N LEU A 190 11.11 -0.51 -4.58
CA LEU A 190 9.93 0.34 -4.52
C LEU A 190 8.66 -0.50 -4.32
N GLU A 191 8.46 -1.55 -5.09
CA GLU A 191 7.30 -2.45 -4.96
C GLU A 191 7.23 -3.05 -3.54
N ASN A 192 8.35 -3.58 -3.03
CA ASN A 192 8.45 -4.12 -1.68
C ASN A 192 8.15 -3.08 -0.59
N LEU A 193 8.63 -1.84 -0.74
CA LEU A 193 8.44 -0.78 0.24
C LEU A 193 7.00 -0.24 0.22
N VAL A 194 6.38 -0.14 -0.95
CA VAL A 194 4.96 0.21 -1.10
C VAL A 194 4.08 -0.87 -0.48
N TYR A 195 4.37 -2.14 -0.75
CA TYR A 195 3.68 -3.27 -0.11
C TYR A 195 3.80 -3.21 1.41
N LYS A 196 5.03 -3.05 1.92
CA LYS A 196 5.29 -2.92 3.36
C LYS A 196 4.52 -1.76 3.98
N ALA A 197 4.56 -0.58 3.37
CA ALA A 197 3.92 0.61 3.91
C ALA A 197 2.40 0.51 3.96
N SER A 198 1.80 -0.06 2.91
CA SER A 198 0.35 -0.29 2.87
C SER A 198 -0.09 -1.36 3.88
N GLY A 199 0.68 -2.44 4.03
CA GLY A 199 0.40 -3.48 5.04
C GLY A 199 0.57 -2.98 6.48
N VAL A 200 1.53 -2.08 6.75
CA VAL A 200 1.62 -1.36 8.04
C VAL A 200 0.35 -0.54 8.29
N LEU A 201 -0.17 0.17 7.28
CA LEU A 201 -1.40 0.93 7.44
C LEU A 201 -2.60 0.02 7.75
N SER A 202 -2.73 -1.10 7.04
CA SER A 202 -3.75 -2.13 7.30
C SER A 202 -3.67 -2.68 8.72
N LEU A 203 -2.46 -3.01 9.20
CA LEU A 203 -2.25 -3.47 10.57
C LEU A 203 -2.72 -2.44 11.60
N LEU A 204 -2.39 -1.17 11.42
CA LEU A 204 -2.77 -0.12 12.36
C LEU A 204 -4.30 0.02 12.47
N HIS A 205 -5.02 -0.03 11.34
CA HIS A 205 -6.48 -0.01 11.33
C HIS A 205 -7.10 -1.30 11.91
N LEU A 206 -6.51 -2.46 11.64
CA LEU A 206 -6.94 -3.74 12.22
C LEU A 206 -6.77 -3.77 13.75
N VAL A 207 -5.64 -3.29 14.26
CA VAL A 207 -5.39 -3.20 15.70
C VAL A 207 -6.42 -2.27 16.35
N LYS A 208 -6.65 -1.10 15.75
CA LYS A 208 -7.66 -0.13 16.22
C LYS A 208 -9.06 -0.76 16.26
N SER A 209 -9.50 -1.38 15.17
CA SER A 209 -10.85 -1.92 15.05
C SER A 209 -11.10 -3.15 15.93
N SER A 210 -10.07 -3.98 16.15
CA SER A 210 -10.18 -5.17 16.99
C SER A 210 -10.18 -4.85 18.50
N GLY A 211 -9.63 -3.70 18.89
CA GLY A 211 -9.44 -3.33 20.30
C GLY A 211 -8.47 -4.24 21.06
N VAL A 212 -7.70 -5.08 20.35
CA VAL A 212 -6.67 -5.92 20.94
C VAL A 212 -5.42 -5.08 21.16
N ALA A 213 -4.83 -5.15 22.35
CA ALA A 213 -3.58 -4.45 22.63
C ALA A 213 -2.45 -4.97 21.74
N LYS A 214 -1.53 -4.09 21.30
CA LYS A 214 -0.42 -4.46 20.40
C LYS A 214 0.45 -5.57 21.01
N GLU A 215 0.64 -5.53 22.32
CA GLU A 215 1.45 -6.48 23.10
C GLU A 215 0.78 -7.84 23.26
N ASP A 216 -0.54 -7.91 23.07
CA ASP A 216 -1.31 -9.15 23.15
C ASP A 216 -1.32 -9.92 21.82
N ILE A 217 -0.80 -9.36 20.73
CA ILE A 217 -0.70 -10.06 19.43
C ILE A 217 0.52 -10.98 19.45
N ASP A 218 0.29 -12.29 19.28
CA ASP A 218 1.34 -13.31 19.41
C ASP A 218 1.96 -13.68 18.06
N TYR A 219 1.15 -13.67 16.99
CA TYR A 219 1.57 -14.11 15.67
C TYR A 219 0.91 -13.28 14.56
N VAL A 220 1.65 -13.01 13.50
CA VAL A 220 1.16 -12.29 12.31
C VAL A 220 1.41 -13.15 11.06
N ILE A 221 0.45 -13.17 10.15
CA ILE A 221 0.53 -13.86 8.86
C ILE A 221 0.26 -12.84 7.77
N ASP A 222 1.28 -12.50 7.00
CA ASP A 222 1.12 -11.73 5.77
C ASP A 222 0.66 -12.67 4.63
N CYS A 223 -0.37 -12.29 3.88
CA CYS A 223 -1.01 -13.17 2.91
C CYS A 223 -1.25 -12.53 1.54
N SER A 224 -0.23 -12.55 0.67
CA SER A 224 -0.34 -11.99 -0.68
C SER A 224 0.48 -12.73 -1.74
N GLU A 225 0.55 -12.16 -2.94
CA GLU A 225 1.49 -12.51 -4.00
C GLU A 225 2.94 -12.05 -3.74
N GLU A 226 3.11 -10.97 -2.99
CA GLU A 226 4.35 -10.20 -2.99
C GLU A 226 5.45 -10.95 -2.24
N ALA A 227 6.66 -11.03 -2.79
CA ALA A 227 7.72 -11.82 -2.17
C ALA A 227 9.03 -11.05 -2.17
N CYS A 228 9.57 -10.79 -0.98
CA CYS A 228 10.87 -10.15 -0.84
C CYS A 228 11.99 -11.15 -0.57
N GLY A 229 13.21 -10.73 -0.87
CA GLY A 229 14.43 -11.53 -0.70
C GLY A 229 15.50 -11.13 -1.69
N ASP A 230 16.70 -11.62 -1.45
CA ASP A 230 17.85 -11.40 -2.34
C ASP A 230 18.07 -12.62 -3.26
N MET A 231 19.13 -12.57 -4.08
CA MET A 231 19.53 -13.62 -5.01
C MET A 231 19.79 -14.98 -4.34
N ASN A 232 20.11 -14.99 -3.04
CA ASN A 232 20.42 -16.18 -2.26
C ASN A 232 19.17 -16.74 -1.55
N GLN A 233 18.20 -15.89 -1.23
CA GLN A 233 17.00 -16.23 -0.45
C GLN A 233 15.73 -15.60 -1.06
N ARG A 234 15.50 -15.83 -2.36
CA ARG A 234 14.30 -15.31 -3.05
C ARG A 234 13.02 -15.81 -2.39
N GLY A 235 12.16 -14.90 -1.96
CA GLY A 235 10.94 -15.22 -1.20
C GLY A 235 11.19 -15.70 0.23
N GLY A 236 12.43 -15.60 0.72
CA GLY A 236 12.80 -15.91 2.10
C GLY A 236 12.80 -14.69 3.03
N GLY A 237 12.54 -13.48 2.49
CA GLY A 237 12.22 -12.32 3.31
C GLY A 237 10.87 -12.49 4.02
N ASN A 238 10.64 -11.72 5.07
CA ASN A 238 9.47 -11.85 5.93
C ASN A 238 8.77 -10.50 6.08
N PHE A 239 7.78 -10.26 5.23
CA PHE A 239 6.95 -9.06 5.29
C PHE A 239 6.14 -9.01 6.58
N ALA A 240 5.57 -10.15 7.00
CA ALA A 240 4.74 -10.21 8.19
C ALA A 240 5.44 -9.61 9.42
N LYS A 241 6.69 -10.01 9.65
CA LYS A 241 7.50 -9.50 10.76
C LYS A 241 8.00 -8.09 10.52
N ALA A 242 8.41 -7.75 9.29
CA ALA A 242 8.90 -6.42 8.96
C ALA A 242 7.82 -5.33 9.12
N GLU A 243 6.56 -5.66 8.84
CA GLU A 243 5.41 -4.76 8.98
C GLU A 243 4.95 -4.68 10.44
N ALA A 244 4.89 -5.81 11.13
CA ALA A 244 4.58 -5.89 12.55
C ALA A 244 5.56 -5.08 13.43
N GLU A 245 6.84 -5.03 13.06
CA GLU A 245 7.84 -4.19 13.73
C GLU A 245 7.46 -2.70 13.66
N ILE A 246 7.14 -2.19 12.47
CA ILE A 246 6.78 -0.78 12.29
C ILE A 246 5.44 -0.46 12.98
N ALA A 247 4.48 -1.38 12.94
CA ALA A 247 3.20 -1.22 13.62
C ALA A 247 3.29 -1.29 15.16
N GLY A 248 4.45 -1.68 15.71
CA GLY A 248 4.70 -1.77 17.16
C GLY A 248 4.22 -3.07 17.80
N LEU A 249 4.07 -4.15 17.03
CA LEU A 249 3.67 -5.48 17.54
C LEU A 249 4.89 -6.23 18.08
N ILE A 250 5.47 -5.70 19.17
CA ILE A 250 6.78 -6.11 19.69
C ILE A 250 6.89 -7.59 20.09
N ASN A 251 5.78 -8.19 20.53
CA ASN A 251 5.73 -9.59 20.97
C ASN A 251 5.41 -10.56 19.83
N ALA A 252 4.95 -10.06 18.68
CA ALA A 252 4.54 -10.91 17.59
C ALA A 252 5.75 -11.46 16.83
N THR A 253 5.76 -12.76 16.57
CA THR A 253 6.54 -13.33 15.47
C THR A 253 5.62 -13.57 14.28
N GLY A 254 6.13 -14.01 13.13
CA GLY A 254 5.26 -14.17 11.96
C GLY A 254 5.90 -14.88 10.79
N SER A 255 5.05 -15.21 9.82
CA SER A 255 5.44 -15.82 8.56
C SER A 255 4.57 -15.29 7.43
N ASP A 256 5.06 -15.52 6.22
CA ASP A 256 4.39 -15.12 5.00
C ASP A 256 3.72 -16.35 4.37
N THR A 257 2.47 -16.19 3.96
CA THR A 257 1.69 -17.22 3.25
C THR A 257 1.42 -16.74 1.83
N ARG A 258 2.14 -17.32 0.86
CA ARG A 258 2.06 -16.94 -0.56
C ARG A 258 1.14 -17.88 -1.33
N GLY A 259 0.15 -17.30 -2.02
CA GLY A 259 -0.90 -18.09 -2.69
C GLY A 259 -1.74 -17.30 -3.69
N PHE A 260 -1.22 -16.19 -4.21
CA PHE A 260 -1.98 -15.25 -5.06
C PHE A 260 -3.28 -14.79 -4.38
N CYS A 261 -4.32 -14.47 -5.15
CA CYS A 261 -5.65 -14.15 -4.63
C CYS A 261 -6.24 -15.21 -3.67
N ALA A 262 -5.69 -16.42 -3.62
CA ALA A 262 -6.13 -17.46 -2.67
C ALA A 262 -5.41 -17.39 -1.31
N ALA A 263 -4.29 -16.65 -1.19
CA ALA A 263 -3.49 -16.55 0.02
C ALA A 263 -4.30 -16.21 1.28
N PRO A 264 -5.28 -15.27 1.27
CA PRO A 264 -6.06 -14.96 2.46
C PRO A 264 -6.85 -16.15 3.02
N THR A 265 -7.36 -17.02 2.15
CA THR A 265 -8.09 -18.22 2.60
C THR A 265 -7.14 -19.19 3.31
N HIS A 266 -5.94 -19.39 2.76
CA HIS A 266 -4.92 -20.24 3.38
C HIS A 266 -4.48 -19.69 4.73
N ALA A 267 -4.16 -18.39 4.80
CA ALA A 267 -3.73 -17.73 6.02
C ALA A 267 -4.82 -17.74 7.11
N LEU A 268 -6.09 -17.59 6.76
CA LEU A 268 -7.21 -17.72 7.72
C LEU A 268 -7.33 -19.14 8.29
N ILE A 269 -7.14 -20.17 7.46
CA ILE A 269 -7.15 -21.57 7.91
C ILE A 269 -5.95 -21.84 8.85
N GLU A 270 -4.77 -21.35 8.49
CA GLU A 270 -3.55 -21.45 9.30
C GLU A 270 -3.70 -20.74 10.64
N ALA A 271 -4.17 -19.49 10.64
CA ALA A 271 -4.45 -18.73 11.85
C ALA A 271 -5.47 -19.44 12.76
N ALA A 272 -6.56 -19.94 12.17
CA ALA A 272 -7.57 -20.68 12.92
C ALA A 272 -6.99 -21.97 13.53
N ALA A 273 -6.12 -22.68 12.81
CA ALA A 273 -5.45 -23.88 13.31
C ALA A 273 -4.50 -23.55 14.47
N LEU A 274 -3.70 -22.48 14.36
CA LEU A 274 -2.78 -22.01 15.41
C LEU A 274 -3.50 -21.60 16.70
N VAL A 275 -4.67 -20.96 16.57
CA VAL A 275 -5.51 -20.61 17.72
C VAL A 275 -6.16 -21.85 18.32
N LYS A 276 -6.67 -22.76 17.46
CA LYS A 276 -7.37 -23.98 17.87
C LYS A 276 -6.45 -24.97 18.58
N SER A 277 -5.22 -25.14 18.11
CA SER A 277 -4.18 -25.98 18.74
C SER A 277 -3.73 -25.39 20.08
N GLY A 278 -3.94 -24.10 20.28
CA GLY A 278 -3.51 -23.37 21.46
C GLY A 278 -2.05 -22.90 21.42
N THR A 279 -1.43 -22.93 20.23
CA THR A 279 -0.09 -22.38 20.01
C THR A 279 -0.06 -20.88 20.28
N PHE A 280 -1.04 -20.15 19.76
CA PHE A 280 -1.18 -18.70 19.92
C PHE A 280 -2.60 -18.33 20.36
N LYS A 281 -2.77 -17.18 21.01
CA LYS A 281 -4.08 -16.68 21.47
C LYS A 281 -4.65 -15.66 20.49
N ASN A 282 -3.81 -14.76 19.98
CA ASN A 282 -4.15 -13.74 19.02
C ASN A 282 -3.24 -13.87 17.80
N VAL A 283 -3.86 -14.22 16.66
CA VAL A 283 -3.18 -14.30 15.36
C VAL A 283 -3.81 -13.26 14.45
N VAL A 284 -2.98 -12.45 13.81
CA VAL A 284 -3.38 -11.47 12.80
C VAL A 284 -3.13 -12.06 11.41
N VAL A 285 -4.08 -11.85 10.50
CA VAL A 285 -3.94 -12.14 9.07
C VAL A 285 -4.14 -10.81 8.35
N PHE A 286 -3.23 -10.45 7.46
CA PHE A 286 -3.21 -9.15 6.81
C PHE A 286 -2.44 -9.19 5.48
N ALA A 287 -2.57 -8.16 4.67
CA ALA A 287 -1.80 -7.99 3.45
C ALA A 287 -1.65 -6.50 3.12
N GLY A 288 -0.60 -6.17 2.36
CA GLY A 288 -0.45 -4.87 1.71
C GLY A 288 -0.91 -4.88 0.25
N GLY A 289 -0.85 -3.70 -0.36
CA GLY A 289 -1.07 -3.48 -1.79
C GLY A 289 0.23 -3.13 -2.51
N THR A 290 0.38 -3.63 -3.74
CA THR A 290 1.58 -3.43 -4.59
C THR A 290 1.26 -2.54 -5.78
N THR A 291 2.26 -1.83 -6.32
CA THR A 291 2.09 -0.98 -7.51
C THR A 291 1.85 -1.79 -8.78
N ALA A 292 2.30 -3.05 -8.85
CA ALA A 292 2.30 -3.86 -10.06
C ALA A 292 0.91 -3.96 -10.74
N LYS A 293 -0.17 -4.04 -9.93
CA LYS A 293 -1.54 -4.19 -10.44
C LYS A 293 -2.25 -2.85 -10.72
N LEU A 294 -1.62 -1.72 -10.43
CA LEU A 294 -2.21 -0.40 -10.72
C LEU A 294 -2.35 -0.19 -12.24
N GLY A 295 -3.52 0.28 -12.66
CA GLY A 295 -3.86 0.51 -14.06
C GLY A 295 -3.69 -0.70 -14.98
N MET A 296 -3.80 -1.92 -14.46
CA MET A 296 -3.69 -3.18 -15.22
C MET A 296 -4.56 -3.18 -16.49
N ASN A 297 -5.81 -2.73 -16.38
CA ASN A 297 -6.77 -2.60 -17.49
C ASN A 297 -6.81 -1.19 -18.10
N GLY A 298 -5.82 -0.35 -17.81
CA GLY A 298 -5.88 1.07 -18.18
C GLY A 298 -6.01 1.34 -19.68
N LYS A 299 -5.44 0.48 -20.54
CA LYS A 299 -5.62 0.57 -22.00
C LYS A 299 -7.11 0.48 -22.41
N ASP A 300 -7.86 -0.43 -21.79
CA ASP A 300 -9.27 -0.61 -22.08
C ASP A 300 -10.12 0.52 -21.50
N HIS A 301 -9.74 1.06 -20.33
CA HIS A 301 -10.39 2.24 -19.76
C HIS A 301 -10.24 3.45 -20.68
N VAL A 302 -9.00 3.77 -21.09
CA VAL A 302 -8.70 4.86 -22.02
C VAL A 302 -9.48 4.71 -23.32
N LYS A 303 -9.43 3.52 -23.95
CA LYS A 303 -10.15 3.23 -25.19
C LYS A 303 -11.66 3.46 -25.09
N LYS A 304 -12.24 3.26 -23.90
CA LYS A 304 -13.67 3.43 -23.63
C LYS A 304 -14.03 4.82 -23.10
N GLY A 305 -13.07 5.73 -22.95
CA GLY A 305 -13.33 7.05 -22.36
C GLY A 305 -13.60 7.00 -20.84
N LEU A 306 -13.18 5.93 -20.16
CA LEU A 306 -13.46 5.70 -18.74
C LEU A 306 -12.29 6.16 -17.86
N PRO A 307 -12.55 6.61 -16.62
CA PRO A 307 -11.48 6.85 -15.66
C PRO A 307 -10.73 5.56 -15.33
N ILE A 308 -9.47 5.67 -14.93
CA ILE A 308 -8.71 4.55 -14.37
C ILE A 308 -9.22 4.28 -12.97
N LEU A 309 -9.92 3.16 -12.77
CA LEU A 309 -10.44 2.79 -11.45
C LEU A 309 -9.44 1.98 -10.61
N GLU A 310 -8.38 1.48 -11.23
CA GLU A 310 -7.27 0.75 -10.60
C GLU A 310 -6.15 1.71 -10.17
N ASP A 311 -6.54 2.83 -9.57
CA ASP A 311 -5.68 3.90 -9.06
C ASP A 311 -5.57 3.88 -7.53
N VAL A 312 -6.09 2.81 -6.91
CA VAL A 312 -6.02 2.55 -5.47
C VAL A 312 -5.34 1.21 -5.20
N MET A 313 -4.41 1.19 -4.24
CA MET A 313 -3.82 -0.03 -3.69
C MET A 313 -4.64 -0.43 -2.46
N GLY A 314 -5.13 -1.66 -2.43
CA GLY A 314 -5.91 -2.19 -1.31
C GLY A 314 -5.04 -2.93 -0.30
N GLY A 315 -5.44 -2.84 0.96
CA GLY A 315 -4.95 -3.65 2.07
C GLY A 315 -6.00 -3.86 3.15
#